data_AF-A0A2W0BPG3-F1
#
_entry.id   AF-A0A2W0BPG3-F1
#
_cell.length_a   1.000
_cell.length_b   1.000
_cell.length_c   1.000
_cell.angle_alpha   90.00
_cell.angle_beta   90.00
_cell.angle_gamma   90.00
#
_symmetry.space_group_name_H-M   'P 1'
#
loop_
_entity.id
_entity.type
_entity.pdbx_description
1 polymer ?
#
loop_
_entity_poly.entity_id
_entity_poly.type
_entity_poly.pdbx_seq_one_letter_code
_entity_poly.pdbx_strand_id
1 'polypeptide(L)'
;MLRRCFFSATILAIVTFSLASHAQSLGALARQQKESKSQKSESQPSSTTKKVYTDENIRKSESTDDRKAAVTAKRPGFAPDKEKAQPASPADQLRAKIQKQKDLIAALQERIDKLQASVNYVQNNRNIYTNAPEYNQRQHQKELLAERLKAELEQQKAELNDLQDTARQQGFGNSVYQ
;
A
#
# COMPACT_ATOMS: atom_id res chain seq x y z
N MET A 1 -44.87 45.15 -25.21
CA MET A 1 -46.09 44.33 -25.02
C MET A 1 -45.92 43.05 -25.83
N LEU A 2 -45.71 41.90 -25.17
CA LEU A 2 -46.64 40.74 -25.12
C LEU A 2 -46.92 40.14 -26.51
N ARG A 3 -46.81 38.85 -26.85
CA ARG A 3 -46.79 37.54 -26.15
C ARG A 3 -46.40 36.50 -27.23
N ARG A 4 -45.43 35.61 -26.98
CA ARG A 4 -45.59 34.17 -26.60
C ARG A 4 -46.13 33.20 -27.67
N CYS A 5 -45.34 32.13 -27.85
CA CYS A 5 -45.70 30.73 -28.09
C CYS A 5 -46.11 30.29 -29.51
N PHE A 6 -45.19 29.61 -30.20
CA PHE A 6 -45.52 28.39 -30.92
C PHE A 6 -44.61 27.25 -30.46
N PHE A 7 -45.18 26.35 -29.68
CA PHE A 7 -44.69 25.00 -29.40
C PHE A 7 -45.13 24.09 -30.56
N SER A 8 -44.22 23.31 -31.14
CA SER A 8 -44.50 22.06 -31.86
C SER A 8 -43.14 21.39 -32.14
N ALA A 9 -42.67 20.41 -31.35
CA ALA A 9 -43.07 18.99 -31.34
C ALA A 9 -42.70 18.25 -32.65
N THR A 10 -41.52 17.63 -32.68
CA THR A 10 -41.13 16.49 -33.56
C THR A 10 -39.86 15.86 -32.96
N ILE A 11 -39.99 14.86 -32.08
CA ILE A 11 -39.98 13.40 -32.35
C ILE A 11 -38.59 12.87 -32.78
N LEU A 12 -37.93 12.22 -31.80
CA LEU A 12 -37.28 10.90 -31.87
C LEU A 12 -36.09 10.68 -32.83
N ALA A 13 -34.89 10.56 -32.26
CA ALA A 13 -33.90 9.58 -32.68
C ALA A 13 -33.08 9.11 -31.47
N ILE A 14 -33.47 7.95 -30.96
CA ILE A 14 -32.69 7.13 -30.02
C ILE A 14 -31.45 6.64 -30.78
N VAL A 15 -30.26 7.08 -30.38
CA VAL A 15 -29.00 6.40 -30.73
C VAL A 15 -28.35 5.98 -29.42
N THR A 16 -28.70 4.76 -29.00
CA THR A 16 -27.95 4.00 -28.00
C THR A 16 -26.58 3.67 -28.57
N PHE A 17 -25.57 4.50 -28.28
CA PHE A 17 -24.19 4.11 -28.52
C PHE A 17 -23.64 3.47 -27.23
N SER A 18 -23.79 2.15 -27.15
CA SER A 18 -23.09 1.32 -26.18
C SER A 18 -21.59 1.39 -26.49
N LEU A 19 -20.87 2.31 -25.85
CA LEU A 19 -19.43 2.18 -25.71
C LEU A 19 -19.19 1.06 -24.72
N ALA A 20 -18.96 -0.14 -25.26
CA ALA A 20 -18.39 -1.27 -24.55
C ALA A 20 -17.03 -0.84 -23.98
N SER A 21 -17.05 -0.29 -22.77
CA SER A 21 -15.86 -0.05 -21.98
C SER A 21 -15.31 -1.43 -21.65
N HIS A 22 -14.29 -1.85 -22.40
CA HIS A 22 -13.45 -2.98 -22.04
C HIS A 22 -12.77 -2.63 -20.72
N ALA A 23 -13.46 -2.93 -19.61
CA ALA A 23 -12.86 -3.03 -18.30
C ALA A 23 -11.86 -4.19 -18.38
N GLN A 24 -10.62 -3.88 -18.74
CA GLN A 24 -9.51 -4.81 -18.62
C GLN A 24 -9.34 -5.10 -17.13
N SER A 25 -10.01 -6.17 -16.69
CA SER A 25 -9.94 -6.70 -15.36
C SER A 25 -8.48 -6.95 -15.00
N LEU A 26 -8.08 -6.56 -13.79
CA LEU A 26 -6.73 -6.82 -13.24
C LEU A 26 -6.36 -8.31 -13.29
N GLY A 27 -7.35 -9.21 -13.32
CA GLY A 27 -7.13 -10.65 -13.53
C GLY A 27 -6.61 -11.02 -14.93
N ALA A 28 -6.90 -10.22 -15.96
CA ALA A 28 -6.41 -10.46 -17.33
C ALA A 28 -4.91 -10.18 -17.45
N LEU A 29 -4.40 -9.12 -16.79
CA LEU A 29 -2.96 -8.81 -16.74
C LEU A 29 -2.15 -9.91 -16.02
N ALA A 30 -2.71 -10.52 -14.97
CA ALA A 30 -2.06 -11.62 -14.26
C ALA A 30 -1.90 -12.89 -15.12
N ARG A 31 -2.83 -13.16 -16.04
CA ARG A 31 -2.72 -14.27 -17.00
C ARG A 31 -1.67 -13.99 -18.08
N GLN A 32 -1.63 -12.76 -18.60
CA GLN A 32 -0.65 -12.34 -19.61
C GLN A 32 0.81 -12.39 -19.08
N GLN A 33 1.02 -12.15 -17.78
CA GLN A 33 2.34 -12.31 -17.15
C GLN A 33 2.78 -13.78 -17.00
N LYS A 34 1.82 -14.72 -16.90
CA LYS A 34 2.13 -16.16 -16.94
C LYS A 34 2.46 -16.62 -18.36
N GLU A 35 1.73 -16.14 -19.37
CA GLU A 35 1.94 -16.52 -20.77
C GLU A 35 3.28 -15.99 -21.33
N SER A 36 3.67 -14.77 -20.99
CA SER A 36 4.98 -14.21 -21.37
C SER A 36 6.18 -14.89 -20.69
N LYS A 37 5.97 -15.59 -19.56
CA LYS A 37 7.00 -16.43 -18.93
C LYS A 37 7.12 -17.80 -19.59
N SER A 38 6.03 -18.30 -20.19
CA SER A 38 5.99 -19.60 -20.86
C SER A 38 6.56 -19.55 -22.29
N GLN A 39 6.54 -18.39 -22.97
CA GLN A 39 7.11 -18.23 -24.32
C GLN A 39 8.60 -17.88 -24.36
N LYS A 40 9.25 -17.58 -23.22
CA LYS A 40 10.71 -17.36 -23.15
C LYS A 40 11.50 -18.62 -22.78
N SER A 41 10.90 -19.81 -22.94
CA SER A 41 11.51 -21.09 -22.54
C SER A 41 11.80 -22.03 -23.72
N GLU A 42 11.82 -21.52 -24.96
CA GLU A 42 12.03 -22.37 -26.15
C GLU A 42 13.00 -21.72 -27.13
N SER A 43 14.28 -21.65 -26.73
CA SER A 43 15.43 -21.40 -27.62
C SER A 43 16.74 -21.90 -26.97
N GLN A 44 16.81 -23.22 -26.76
CA GLN A 44 17.99 -24.10 -26.92
C GLN A 44 19.33 -23.83 -26.15
N PRO A 45 20.33 -24.75 -26.13
CA PRO A 45 20.66 -25.53 -24.93
C PRO A 45 22.14 -25.44 -24.45
N SER A 46 22.37 -26.03 -23.26
CA SER A 46 23.62 -26.59 -22.71
C SER A 46 24.84 -25.68 -22.51
N SER A 47 25.26 -25.50 -21.25
CA SER A 47 26.43 -26.23 -20.70
C SER A 47 26.88 -25.70 -19.33
N THR A 48 27.26 -26.66 -18.47
CA THR A 48 28.28 -26.55 -17.41
C THR A 48 27.93 -25.88 -16.06
N THR A 49 27.72 -26.78 -15.10
CA THR A 49 28.50 -26.87 -13.85
C THR A 49 28.19 -25.88 -12.72
N LYS A 50 27.57 -26.46 -11.67
CA LYS A 50 27.54 -26.00 -10.27
C LYS A 50 28.80 -25.22 -9.87
N LYS A 51 28.62 -23.99 -9.37
CA LYS A 51 29.57 -23.37 -8.43
C LYS A 51 28.81 -22.80 -7.24
N VAL A 52 28.67 -23.66 -6.23
CA VAL A 52 28.47 -23.29 -4.84
C VAL A 52 29.74 -22.54 -4.42
N TYR A 53 29.63 -21.28 -4.03
CA TYR A 53 30.75 -20.51 -3.51
C TYR A 53 30.86 -20.79 -2.00
N THR A 54 31.63 -21.82 -1.66
CA THR A 54 32.07 -22.08 -0.30
C THR A 54 33.37 -21.29 -0.10
N ASP A 55 33.33 -20.24 0.72
CA ASP A 55 34.48 -19.42 1.06
C ASP A 55 35.30 -20.13 2.13
N GLU A 56 36.21 -21.01 1.69
CA GLU A 56 37.14 -21.78 2.52
C GLU A 56 38.57 -21.55 1.99
N ASN A 57 39.35 -20.79 2.80
CA ASN A 57 40.79 -20.54 2.70
C ASN A 57 41.24 -19.65 1.52
N ILE A 58 42.11 -18.64 1.67
CA ILE A 58 43.49 -18.72 2.18
C ILE A 58 43.98 -17.29 2.54
N ARG A 59 44.37 -17.05 3.80
CA ARG A 59 45.71 -16.54 4.18
C ARG A 59 46.02 -16.98 5.60
N LYS A 60 46.63 -18.17 5.70
CA LYS A 60 47.40 -18.59 6.86
C LYS A 60 48.81 -18.05 6.70
N SER A 61 49.23 -17.12 7.55
CA SER A 61 50.64 -16.87 7.84
C SER A 61 50.79 -16.89 9.37
N GLU A 62 51.34 -18.01 9.84
CA GLU A 62 51.72 -18.30 11.21
C GLU A 62 53.00 -17.53 11.61
N SER A 63 52.97 -16.94 12.81
CA SER A 63 53.99 -16.98 13.90
C SER A 63 55.41 -16.47 13.59
N THR A 64 56.14 -15.71 14.41
CA THR A 64 56.32 -15.50 15.87
C THR A 64 57.00 -14.10 16.01
N ASP A 65 57.14 -13.37 17.12
CA ASP A 65 57.55 -13.73 18.47
C ASP A 65 57.40 -12.51 19.42
N ASP A 66 57.21 -12.84 20.69
CA ASP A 66 57.29 -12.11 21.97
C ASP A 66 57.66 -10.61 22.07
N ARG A 67 56.80 -9.83 22.75
CA ARG A 67 57.13 -9.19 24.05
C ARG A 67 55.97 -8.35 24.65
N LYS A 68 55.50 -8.82 25.81
CA LYS A 68 55.30 -8.06 27.07
C LYS A 68 54.30 -6.86 27.07
N ALA A 69 53.10 -7.07 27.62
CA ALA A 69 52.71 -6.56 28.95
C ALA A 69 51.18 -6.65 29.18
N ALA A 70 50.84 -7.07 30.39
CA ALA A 70 49.52 -7.23 30.99
C ALA A 70 48.59 -6.01 30.85
N VAL A 71 47.27 -6.25 30.74
CA VAL A 71 46.27 -5.94 31.78
C VAL A 71 45.03 -6.83 31.62
N THR A 72 44.66 -7.43 32.74
CA THR A 72 43.49 -8.22 33.09
C THR A 72 42.16 -7.56 32.74
N ALA A 73 41.27 -8.26 32.02
CA ALA A 73 39.82 -8.22 32.26
C ALA A 73 39.11 -9.35 31.52
N LYS A 74 38.89 -10.45 32.25
CA LYS A 74 38.01 -11.56 31.90
C LYS A 74 36.57 -11.03 31.84
N ARG A 75 35.90 -11.09 30.68
CA ARG A 75 34.44 -11.01 30.62
C ARG A 75 33.92 -12.10 29.67
N PRO A 76 33.16 -13.08 30.17
CA PRO A 76 32.62 -14.15 29.33
C PRO A 76 31.39 -13.63 28.58
N GLY A 77 31.24 -14.08 27.34
CA GLY A 77 29.96 -14.34 26.70
C GLY A 77 29.00 -13.17 26.50
N PHE A 78 28.88 -12.70 25.27
CA PHE A 78 27.56 -12.51 24.68
C PHE A 78 27.70 -12.73 23.17
N ALA A 79 27.53 -13.98 22.76
CA ALA A 79 27.07 -14.23 21.41
C ALA A 79 25.73 -13.47 21.26
N PRO A 80 25.40 -12.88 20.11
CA PRO A 80 24.03 -12.48 19.87
C PRO A 80 23.21 -13.77 19.88
N ASP A 81 22.52 -14.03 20.99
CA ASP A 81 21.50 -15.05 21.05
C ASP A 81 20.58 -14.77 19.86
N LYS A 82 20.63 -15.65 18.86
CA LYS A 82 19.56 -15.79 17.89
C LYS A 82 18.39 -16.31 18.69
N GLU A 83 17.72 -15.38 19.37
CA GLU A 83 16.46 -15.59 20.02
C GLU A 83 15.54 -16.17 18.94
N LYS A 84 15.32 -17.48 19.02
CA LYS A 84 14.38 -18.16 18.14
C LYS A 84 13.06 -17.46 18.38
N ALA A 85 12.68 -16.58 17.45
CA ALA A 85 11.39 -15.91 17.47
C ALA A 85 10.34 -17.00 17.66
N GLN A 86 9.78 -17.06 18.86
CA GLN A 86 8.70 -17.99 19.13
C GLN A 86 7.59 -17.65 18.15
N PRO A 87 6.92 -18.66 17.56
CA PRO A 87 5.83 -18.41 16.64
C PRO A 87 4.79 -17.54 17.35
N ALA A 88 4.58 -16.34 16.81
CA ALA A 88 3.65 -15.36 17.39
C ALA A 88 2.30 -16.03 17.62
N SER A 89 1.73 -15.84 18.82
CA SER A 89 0.45 -16.45 19.15
C SER A 89 -0.62 -15.95 18.17
N PRO A 90 -1.69 -16.72 17.93
CA PRO A 90 -2.79 -16.25 17.08
C PRO A 90 -3.37 -14.89 17.53
N ALA A 91 -3.38 -14.62 18.83
CA ALA A 91 -3.78 -13.34 19.40
C ALA A 91 -2.82 -12.20 19.00
N ASP A 92 -1.50 -12.43 19.06
CA ASP A 92 -0.50 -11.45 18.65
C ASP A 92 -0.59 -11.12 17.16
N GLN A 93 -0.87 -12.12 16.33
CA GLN A 93 -1.05 -11.92 14.90
C GLN A 93 -2.28 -11.05 14.61
N LEU A 94 -3.39 -11.28 15.32
CA LEU A 94 -4.60 -10.50 15.16
C LEU A 94 -4.41 -9.06 15.68
N ARG A 95 -3.70 -8.90 16.80
CA ARG A 95 -3.32 -7.58 17.34
C ARG A 95 -2.49 -6.79 16.34
N ALA A 96 -1.50 -7.43 15.73
CA ALA A 96 -0.67 -6.80 14.69
C ALA A 96 -1.49 -6.37 13.46
N LYS A 97 -2.49 -7.16 13.05
CA LYS A 97 -3.40 -6.79 11.96
C LYS A 97 -4.27 -5.58 12.32
N ILE A 98 -4.88 -5.60 13.51
CA ILE A 98 -5.69 -4.49 14.01
C ILE A 98 -4.87 -3.20 14.11
N GLN A 99 -3.62 -3.28 14.58
CA GLN A 99 -2.76 -2.11 14.66
C GLN A 99 -2.44 -1.54 13.28
N LYS A 100 -2.04 -2.40 12.33
CA LYS A 100 -1.79 -1.97 10.94
C LYS A 100 -3.02 -1.32 10.31
N GLN A 101 -4.20 -1.87 10.57
CA GLN A 101 -5.45 -1.31 10.08
C GLN A 101 -5.75 0.08 10.66
N LYS A 102 -5.51 0.26 11.97
CA LYS A 102 -5.62 1.57 12.63
C LYS A 102 -4.62 2.58 12.05
N ASP A 103 -3.38 2.17 11.82
CA ASP A 103 -2.34 3.04 11.25
C ASP A 103 -2.72 3.48 9.83
N LEU A 104 -3.29 2.57 9.03
CA LEU A 104 -3.80 2.86 7.70
C LEU A 104 -4.95 3.87 7.75
N ILE A 105 -5.93 3.68 8.64
CA ILE A 105 -7.04 4.63 8.83
C ILE A 105 -6.50 6.01 9.23
N ALA A 106 -5.53 6.08 10.14
CA ALA A 106 -4.93 7.35 10.56
C ALA A 106 -4.24 8.06 9.37
N ALA A 107 -3.49 7.31 8.56
CA ALA A 107 -2.83 7.85 7.37
C ALA A 107 -3.83 8.35 6.31
N LEU A 108 -4.93 7.62 6.09
CA LEU A 108 -6.01 8.05 5.20
C LEU A 108 -6.68 9.33 5.70
N GLN A 109 -6.99 9.39 7.00
CA GLN A 109 -7.60 10.57 7.62
C GLN A 109 -6.70 11.80 7.46
N GLU A 110 -5.40 11.68 7.76
CA GLU A 110 -4.45 12.77 7.59
C GLU A 110 -4.38 13.25 6.12
N ARG A 111 -4.43 12.33 5.16
CA ARG A 111 -4.42 12.66 3.73
C ARG A 111 -5.69 13.39 3.30
N ILE A 112 -6.85 12.98 3.80
CA ILE A 112 -8.13 13.65 3.58
C ILE A 112 -8.07 15.06 4.15
N ASP A 113 -7.62 15.20 5.40
CA ASP A 113 -7.55 16.49 6.10
C ASP A 113 -6.63 17.47 5.35
N LYS A 114 -5.46 17.01 4.87
CA LYS A 114 -4.55 17.82 4.06
C LYS A 114 -5.18 18.28 2.74
N LEU A 115 -5.89 17.39 2.05
CA LEU A 115 -6.57 17.72 0.79
C LEU A 115 -7.69 18.74 1.03
N GLN A 116 -8.52 18.51 2.03
CA GLN A 116 -9.62 19.41 2.39
C GLN A 116 -9.09 20.77 2.86
N ALA A 117 -8.05 20.80 3.68
CA ALA A 117 -7.39 22.05 4.07
C ALA A 117 -6.87 22.82 2.85
N SER A 118 -6.29 22.13 1.86
CA SER A 118 -5.85 22.76 0.61
C SER A 118 -7.01 23.34 -0.19
N VAL A 119 -8.15 22.63 -0.29
CA VAL A 119 -9.33 23.11 -1.00
C VAL A 119 -9.94 24.32 -0.27
N ASN A 120 -10.11 24.22 1.04
CA ASN A 120 -10.69 25.27 1.88
C ASN A 120 -9.82 26.53 1.90
N TYR A 121 -8.49 26.37 2.00
CA TYR A 121 -7.56 27.50 1.94
C TYR A 121 -7.74 28.29 0.64
N VAL A 122 -7.89 27.59 -0.47
CA VAL A 122 -8.11 28.21 -1.78
C VAL A 122 -9.47 28.88 -1.87
N GLN A 123 -10.53 28.20 -1.43
CA GLN A 123 -11.89 28.75 -1.43
C GLN A 123 -11.98 30.02 -0.57
N ASN A 124 -11.31 30.04 0.59
CA ASN A 124 -11.25 31.19 1.50
C ASN A 124 -10.40 32.35 0.96
N ASN A 125 -9.47 32.08 0.05
CA ASN A 125 -8.58 33.08 -0.56
C ASN A 125 -8.88 33.28 -2.07
N ARG A 126 -10.14 33.05 -2.48
CA ARG A 126 -10.56 33.09 -3.90
C ARG A 126 -10.34 34.46 -4.57
N ASN A 127 -10.28 35.53 -3.79
CA ASN A 127 -9.92 36.87 -4.28
C ASN A 127 -8.45 36.99 -4.71
N ILE A 128 -7.55 36.17 -4.16
CA ILE A 128 -6.12 36.13 -4.49
C ILE A 128 -5.86 35.24 -5.71
N TYR A 129 -6.57 34.11 -5.79
CA TYR A 129 -6.47 33.17 -6.90
C TYR A 129 -7.49 33.52 -7.98
N THR A 130 -7.04 34.24 -9.01
CA THR A 130 -7.86 34.63 -10.16
C THR A 130 -8.54 33.39 -10.78
N ASN A 131 -9.80 33.50 -11.21
CA ASN A 131 -10.63 32.42 -11.78
C ASN A 131 -10.07 31.87 -13.12
N ALA A 132 -8.87 31.30 -13.11
CA ALA A 132 -8.32 30.57 -14.24
C ALA A 132 -9.05 29.22 -14.36
N PRO A 133 -9.55 28.84 -15.55
CA PRO A 133 -10.28 27.59 -15.75
C PRO A 133 -9.53 26.35 -15.24
N GLU A 134 -8.21 26.30 -15.49
CA GLU A 134 -7.31 25.22 -15.06
C GLU A 134 -7.23 25.11 -13.53
N TYR A 135 -7.30 26.25 -12.84
CA TYR A 135 -7.26 26.29 -11.38
C TYR A 135 -8.53 25.67 -10.78
N ASN A 136 -9.69 26.03 -11.32
CA ASN A 136 -10.98 25.44 -10.93
C ASN A 136 -10.99 23.93 -11.18
N GLN A 137 -10.45 23.48 -12.30
CA GLN A 137 -10.35 22.05 -12.62
C GLN A 137 -9.49 21.29 -11.59
N ARG A 138 -8.35 21.86 -11.17
CA ARG A 138 -7.50 21.23 -10.14
C ARG A 138 -8.18 21.17 -8.77
N GLN A 139 -8.93 22.20 -8.38
CA GLN A 139 -9.71 22.15 -7.12
C GLN A 139 -10.77 21.06 -7.19
N HIS A 140 -11.50 20.98 -8.30
CA HIS A 140 -12.50 19.94 -8.51
C HIS A 140 -11.89 18.52 -8.47
N GLN A 141 -10.70 18.33 -9.06
CA GLN A 141 -9.99 17.06 -8.98
C GLN A 141 -9.60 16.68 -7.53
N LYS A 142 -9.20 17.67 -6.71
CA LYS A 142 -8.90 17.44 -5.29
C LYS A 142 -10.15 17.06 -4.50
N GLU A 143 -11.28 17.71 -4.78
CA GLU A 143 -12.57 17.37 -4.16
C GLU A 143 -12.96 15.93 -4.49
N LEU A 144 -12.91 15.54 -5.78
CA LEU A 144 -13.19 14.17 -6.20
C LEU A 144 -12.24 13.15 -5.55
N LEU A 145 -10.96 13.49 -5.40
CA LEU A 145 -10.00 12.64 -4.73
C LEU A 145 -10.31 12.50 -3.23
N ALA A 146 -10.69 13.59 -2.56
CA ALA A 146 -11.08 13.56 -1.16
C ALA A 146 -12.31 12.66 -0.94
N GLU A 147 -13.32 12.75 -1.82
CA GLU A 147 -14.50 11.87 -1.74
C GLU A 147 -14.15 10.40 -1.95
N ARG A 148 -13.25 10.07 -2.88
CA ARG A 148 -12.76 8.69 -3.06
C ARG A 148 -12.03 8.18 -1.81
N LEU A 149 -11.16 9.00 -1.23
CA LEU A 149 -10.44 8.63 -0.02
C LEU A 149 -11.36 8.47 1.18
N LYS A 150 -12.44 9.25 1.29
CA LYS A 150 -13.47 9.06 2.32
C LYS A 150 -14.18 7.72 2.17
N ALA A 151 -14.53 7.34 0.94
CA ALA A 151 -15.14 6.03 0.69
C ALA A 151 -14.19 4.89 1.08
N GLU A 152 -12.90 5.02 0.76
CA GLU A 152 -11.87 4.07 1.18
C GLU A 152 -11.71 4.03 2.70
N LEU A 153 -11.69 5.19 3.37
CA LEU A 153 -11.62 5.29 4.84
C LEU A 153 -12.76 4.53 5.51
N GLU A 154 -14.00 4.68 5.02
CA GLU A 154 -15.16 3.96 5.57
C GLU A 154 -15.05 2.44 5.37
N GLN A 155 -14.54 2.00 4.20
CA GLN A 155 -14.25 0.58 3.99
C GLN A 155 -13.20 0.06 4.97
N GLN A 156 -12.14 0.82 5.21
CA GLN A 156 -11.06 0.42 6.12
C GLN A 156 -11.54 0.39 7.59
N LYS A 157 -12.45 1.30 7.97
CA LYS A 157 -13.11 1.26 9.28
C LYS A 157 -14.01 0.02 9.43
N ALA A 158 -14.75 -0.34 8.39
CA ALA A 158 -15.57 -1.56 8.40
C ALA A 158 -14.69 -2.81 8.59
N GLU A 159 -13.59 -2.92 7.84
CA GLU A 159 -12.63 -4.02 7.99
C GLU A 159 -12.01 -4.07 9.40
N LEU A 160 -11.69 -2.90 9.99
CA LEU A 160 -11.24 -2.84 11.38
C LEU A 160 -12.30 -3.41 12.34
N ASN A 161 -13.57 -3.06 12.16
CA ASN A 161 -14.65 -3.58 12.99
C ASN A 161 -14.78 -5.11 12.85
N ASP A 162 -14.72 -5.64 11.62
CA ASP A 162 -14.78 -7.07 11.37
C ASP A 162 -13.62 -7.84 12.03
N LEU A 163 -12.41 -7.28 12.00
CA LEU A 163 -11.24 -7.84 12.71
C LEU A 163 -11.46 -7.86 14.22
N GLN A 164 -12.03 -6.79 14.77
CA GLN A 164 -12.34 -6.71 16.19
C GLN A 164 -13.46 -7.67 16.60
N ASP A 165 -14.49 -7.84 15.77
CA ASP A 165 -15.56 -8.82 16.00
C ASP A 165 -15.04 -10.24 15.93
N THR A 166 -14.15 -10.52 14.97
CA THR A 166 -13.43 -11.80 14.90
C THR A 166 -12.64 -12.07 16.19
N ALA A 167 -11.94 -11.06 16.72
CA ALA A 167 -11.22 -11.18 17.98
C ALA A 167 -12.14 -11.51 19.16
N ARG A 168 -13.34 -10.89 19.22
CA ARG A 168 -14.36 -11.15 20.23
C ARG A 168 -14.90 -12.58 20.12
N GLN A 169 -15.24 -13.02 18.90
CA GLN A 169 -15.75 -14.36 18.63
C GLN A 169 -14.75 -15.47 18.95
N GLN A 170 -13.45 -15.21 18.73
CA GLN A 170 -12.37 -16.14 19.07
C GLN A 170 -12.00 -16.12 20.56
N GLY A 171 -12.67 -15.30 21.37
CA GLY A 171 -12.42 -15.21 22.81
C GLY A 171 -11.11 -14.51 23.17
N PHE A 172 -10.47 -13.81 22.23
CA PHE A 172 -9.22 -13.10 22.49
C PHE A 172 -9.42 -11.84 23.35
N GLY A 173 -10.67 -11.40 23.55
CA GLY A 173 -11.03 -10.42 24.57
C GLY A 173 -10.10 -9.20 24.60
N ASN A 174 -9.57 -8.87 25.78
CA ASN A 174 -8.71 -7.70 25.98
C ASN A 174 -7.27 -7.86 25.45
N SER A 175 -6.83 -9.07 25.10
CA SER A 175 -5.44 -9.32 24.67
C SER A 175 -5.07 -8.64 23.34
N VAL A 176 -6.08 -8.28 22.55
CA VAL A 176 -5.92 -7.67 21.22
C VAL A 176 -6.06 -6.14 21.26
N TYR A 177 -6.57 -5.59 22.37
CA TYR A 177 -6.85 -4.15 22.52
C TYR A 177 -5.85 -3.40 23.39
N GLN A 178 -5.08 -4.10 24.22
CA GLN A 178 -3.99 -3.52 25.02
C GLN A 178 -2.76 -3.23 24.17
#